data_AF-A0A7S2DIY3-F1
#
_entry.id   AF-A0A7S2DIY3-F1
#
_cell.length_a   1.000
_cell.length_b   1.000
_cell.length_c   1.000
_cell.angle_alpha   90.00
_cell.angle_beta   90.00
_cell.angle_gamma   90.00
#
_symmetry.space_group_name_H-M   'P 1'
#
loop_
_entity.id
_entity.type
_entity.pdbx_description
1 polymer ?
#
loop_
_entity_poly.entity_id
_entity_poly.type
_entity_poly.pdbx_seq_one_letter_code
_entity_poly.pdbx_strand_id
1 'polypeptide(L)'
;AKRGEAAAKATVQEKSERLGERQTAIAQTEGELTEAVAARDGVLRAWNELELKKSEVCFLIDGPLRVLREGGSENDKSRDADLALVMKHLSQAGAEGSLVEAAKGALACRPDKRTEFDEMTIAGVVEVLRASAAALDVQLDAQRPNKDEKVAEALGLTALSSREHEEETAAQGDLAAAKAAMQESIKGRKEAAAEVKRREEALGKLVVSKVAAAEKVHAIEMTLQAAERLVAFEHGPAKGCSE
;
A
#
# COMPACT_ATOMS: atom_id res chain seq x y z
N ALA A 1 -15.78 19.03 -32.25
CA ALA A 1 -14.53 18.25 -32.39
C ALA A 1 -13.34 18.85 -31.62
N LYS A 2 -12.84 20.06 -31.93
CA LYS A 2 -11.70 20.67 -31.18
C LYS A 2 -11.94 20.79 -29.66
N ARG A 3 -13.15 21.21 -29.26
CA ARG A 3 -13.56 21.25 -27.84
C ARG A 3 -13.56 19.88 -27.16
N GLY A 4 -13.90 18.82 -27.89
CA GLY A 4 -13.90 17.44 -27.36
C GLY A 4 -12.50 16.90 -27.13
N GLU A 5 -11.56 17.15 -28.06
CA GLU A 5 -10.15 16.78 -27.87
C GLU A 5 -9.53 17.56 -26.70
N ALA A 6 -9.83 18.85 -26.56
CA ALA A 6 -9.35 19.66 -25.44
C ALA A 6 -9.89 19.13 -24.09
N ALA A 7 -11.18 18.78 -24.03
CA ALA A 7 -11.79 18.17 -22.84
C ALA A 7 -11.14 16.81 -22.51
N ALA A 8 -10.94 15.93 -23.50
CA ALA A 8 -10.31 14.63 -23.28
C ALA A 8 -8.84 14.76 -22.82
N LYS A 9 -8.10 15.75 -23.34
CA LYS A 9 -6.74 16.08 -22.86
C LYS A 9 -6.75 16.55 -21.41
N ALA A 10 -7.69 17.42 -21.05
CA ALA A 10 -7.84 17.89 -19.68
C ALA A 10 -8.15 16.72 -18.72
N THR A 11 -9.03 15.79 -19.10
CA THR A 11 -9.32 14.59 -18.30
C THR A 11 -8.08 13.70 -18.14
N VAL A 12 -7.29 13.49 -19.21
CA VAL A 12 -6.04 12.72 -19.09
C VAL A 12 -5.04 13.39 -18.15
N GLN A 13 -4.93 14.71 -18.22
CA GLN A 13 -4.06 15.48 -17.32
C GLN A 13 -4.52 15.35 -15.86
N GLU A 14 -5.80 15.59 -15.57
CA GLU A 14 -6.39 15.46 -14.24
C GLU A 14 -6.15 14.06 -13.65
N LYS A 15 -6.41 13.00 -14.43
CA LYS A 15 -6.18 11.61 -13.97
C LYS A 15 -4.69 11.31 -13.77
N SER A 16 -3.80 11.93 -14.54
CA SER A 16 -2.35 11.79 -14.36
C SER A 16 -1.85 12.49 -13.10
N GLU A 17 -2.38 13.67 -12.80
CA GLU A 17 -2.08 14.42 -11.57
C GLU A 17 -2.54 13.62 -10.35
N ARG A 18 -3.78 13.09 -10.38
CA ARG A 18 -4.29 12.22 -9.31
C ARG A 18 -3.45 10.96 -9.09
N LEU A 19 -2.92 10.35 -10.16
CA LEU A 19 -2.00 9.21 -10.02
C LEU A 19 -0.70 9.63 -9.32
N GLY A 20 -0.14 10.78 -9.67
CA GLY A 20 1.07 11.31 -9.01
C GLY A 20 0.86 11.62 -7.52
N GLU A 21 -0.29 12.17 -7.15
CA GLU A 21 -0.68 12.38 -5.74
C GLU A 21 -0.70 11.05 -4.97
N ARG A 22 -1.25 9.99 -5.57
CA ARG A 22 -1.30 8.64 -4.96
C ARG A 22 0.06 8.02 -4.79
N GLN A 23 0.93 8.13 -5.78
CA GLN A 23 2.31 7.66 -5.68
C GLN A 23 3.09 8.37 -4.56
N THR A 24 2.82 9.66 -4.35
CA THR A 24 3.40 10.42 -3.23
C THR A 24 2.88 9.92 -1.88
N ALA A 25 1.57 9.64 -1.77
CA ALA A 25 0.96 9.11 -0.55
C ALA A 25 1.47 7.69 -0.20
N ILE A 26 1.66 6.83 -1.21
CA ILE A 26 2.30 5.51 -1.04
C ILE A 26 3.70 5.67 -0.47
N ALA A 27 4.53 6.51 -1.09
CA ALA A 27 5.92 6.68 -0.66
C ALA A 27 6.02 7.21 0.79
N GLN A 28 5.13 8.11 1.20
CA GLN A 28 5.03 8.58 2.58
C GLN A 28 4.65 7.44 3.54
N THR A 29 3.58 6.72 3.22
CA THR A 29 3.06 5.62 4.04
C THR A 29 4.07 4.47 4.17
N GLU A 30 4.79 4.14 3.10
CA GLU A 30 5.83 3.09 3.12
C GLU A 30 7.04 3.50 3.97
N GLY A 31 7.38 4.79 3.99
CA GLY A 31 8.39 5.34 4.90
C GLY A 31 7.98 5.15 6.36
N GLU A 32 6.77 5.59 6.72
CA GLU A 32 6.22 5.43 8.07
C GLU A 32 6.09 3.95 8.47
N LEU A 33 5.63 3.10 7.54
CA LEU A 33 5.51 1.65 7.76
C LEU A 33 6.88 1.01 8.07
N THR A 34 7.93 1.42 7.36
CA THR A 34 9.28 0.89 7.59
C THR A 34 9.77 1.23 9.00
N GLU A 35 9.56 2.47 9.45
CA GLU A 35 9.91 2.92 10.80
C GLU A 35 9.09 2.17 11.87
N ALA A 36 7.79 2.03 11.67
CA ALA A 36 6.90 1.33 12.60
C ALA A 36 7.22 -0.17 12.71
N VAL A 37 7.57 -0.83 11.60
CA VAL A 37 8.01 -2.24 11.59
C VAL A 37 9.31 -2.39 12.36
N ALA A 38 10.28 -1.50 12.16
CA ALA A 38 11.54 -1.53 12.90
C ALA A 38 11.33 -1.31 14.40
N ALA A 39 10.44 -0.39 14.78
CA ALA A 39 10.08 -0.13 16.18
C ALA A 39 9.37 -1.35 16.81
N ARG A 40 8.39 -1.94 16.12
CA ARG A 40 7.73 -3.20 16.52
C ARG A 40 8.75 -4.31 16.76
N ASP A 41 9.67 -4.52 15.83
CA ASP A 41 10.67 -5.59 15.92
C ASP A 41 11.68 -5.34 17.03
N GLY A 42 11.98 -4.08 17.35
CA GLY A 42 12.75 -3.70 18.53
C GLY A 42 12.04 -4.14 19.82
N VAL A 43 10.76 -3.79 19.98
CA VAL A 43 9.99 -4.12 21.19
C VAL A 43 9.74 -5.62 21.31
N LEU A 44 9.45 -6.33 20.22
CA LEU A 44 9.26 -7.78 20.24
C LEU A 44 10.55 -8.52 20.64
N ARG A 45 11.72 -8.07 20.18
CA ARG A 45 13.00 -8.65 20.63
C ARG A 45 13.22 -8.47 22.12
N ALA A 46 13.00 -7.26 22.64
CA ALA A 46 13.13 -6.99 24.08
C ALA A 46 12.15 -7.83 24.91
N TRP A 47 10.90 -7.94 24.44
CA TRP A 47 9.89 -8.79 25.06
C TRP A 47 10.31 -10.26 25.11
N ASN A 48 10.72 -10.81 23.97
CA ASN A 48 11.13 -12.21 23.87
C ASN A 48 12.37 -12.53 24.73
N GLU A 49 13.29 -11.57 24.87
CA GLU A 49 14.44 -11.72 25.78
C GLU A 49 14.01 -11.83 27.24
N LEU A 50 13.06 -11.00 27.68
CA LEU A 50 12.50 -11.08 29.04
C LEU A 50 11.73 -12.37 29.27
N GLU A 51 10.92 -12.79 28.30
CA GLU A 51 10.14 -14.03 28.37
C GLU A 51 11.06 -15.27 28.42
N LEU A 52 12.13 -15.27 27.62
CA LEU A 52 13.16 -16.31 27.66
C LEU A 52 13.82 -16.36 29.05
N LYS A 53 14.30 -15.22 29.56
CA LYS A 53 14.88 -15.13 30.91
C LYS A 53 13.92 -15.67 31.97
N LYS A 54 12.65 -15.28 31.92
CA LYS A 54 11.62 -15.79 32.85
C LYS A 54 11.49 -17.31 32.74
N SER A 55 11.40 -17.84 31.52
CA SER A 55 11.28 -19.28 31.28
C SER A 55 12.48 -20.06 31.83
N GLU A 56 13.70 -19.51 31.74
CA GLU A 56 14.90 -20.10 32.33
C GLU A 56 14.83 -20.15 33.86
N VAL A 57 14.37 -19.07 34.51
CA VAL A 57 14.18 -19.05 35.98
C VAL A 57 13.14 -20.08 36.41
N CYS A 58 11.99 -20.12 35.74
CA CYS A 58 10.93 -21.10 36.04
C CYS A 58 11.43 -22.54 35.82
N PHE A 59 12.16 -22.79 34.73
CA PHE A 59 12.78 -24.09 34.47
C PHE A 59 13.74 -24.49 35.59
N LEU A 60 14.57 -23.58 36.10
CA LEU A 60 15.47 -23.84 37.22
C LEU A 60 14.72 -24.20 38.50
N ILE A 61 13.64 -23.48 38.81
CA ILE A 61 12.81 -23.70 40.00
C ILE A 61 12.10 -25.06 39.93
N ASP A 62 11.46 -25.36 38.80
CA ASP A 62 10.62 -26.55 38.65
C ASP A 62 11.40 -27.82 38.26
N GLY A 63 12.62 -27.66 37.74
CA GLY A 63 13.52 -28.74 37.30
C GLY A 63 14.71 -28.93 38.24
N PRO A 64 15.92 -28.46 37.90
CA PRO A 64 17.15 -28.72 38.67
C PRO A 64 17.05 -28.47 40.17
N LEU A 65 16.51 -27.32 40.60
CA LEU A 65 16.38 -27.00 42.03
C LEU A 65 15.45 -27.97 42.74
N ARG A 66 14.33 -28.31 42.11
CA ARG A 66 13.37 -29.26 42.66
C ARG A 66 13.98 -30.65 42.81
N VAL A 67 14.68 -31.15 41.79
CA VAL A 67 15.36 -32.45 41.80
C VAL A 67 16.41 -32.50 42.91
N LEU A 68 17.24 -31.46 43.04
CA LEU A 68 18.23 -31.35 44.11
C LEU A 68 17.56 -31.34 45.48
N ARG A 69 16.50 -30.55 45.66
CA ARG A 69 15.75 -30.47 46.92
C ARG A 69 15.11 -31.80 47.30
N GLU A 70 14.51 -32.51 46.36
CA GLU A 70 13.81 -33.77 46.60
C GLU A 70 14.76 -34.98 46.64
N GLY A 71 16.03 -34.81 46.29
CA GLY A 71 17.03 -35.87 46.25
C GLY A 71 16.86 -36.83 45.07
N GLY A 72 16.18 -36.39 44.00
CA GLY A 72 15.84 -37.22 42.83
C GLY A 72 17.00 -37.47 41.86
N SER A 73 18.22 -37.03 42.17
CA SER A 73 19.37 -37.23 41.29
C SER A 73 19.94 -38.65 41.46
N GLU A 74 19.82 -39.46 40.41
CA GLU A 74 20.26 -40.86 40.42
C GLU A 74 21.79 -41.02 40.30
N ASN A 75 22.49 -40.01 39.79
CA ASN A 75 23.94 -40.06 39.58
C ASN A 75 24.62 -38.74 39.95
N ASP A 76 25.83 -38.84 40.51
CA ASP A 76 26.60 -37.67 40.97
C ASP A 76 26.86 -36.65 39.85
N LYS A 77 27.03 -37.11 38.60
CA LYS A 77 27.29 -36.23 37.45
C LYS A 77 26.11 -35.30 37.12
N SER A 78 24.89 -35.81 37.17
CA SER A 78 23.67 -35.03 36.94
C SER A 78 23.44 -34.05 38.09
N ARG A 79 23.63 -34.49 39.34
CA ARG A 79 23.58 -33.61 40.52
C ARG A 79 24.54 -32.43 40.36
N ASP A 80 25.79 -32.71 40.01
CA ASP A 80 26.83 -31.68 39.92
C ASP A 80 26.54 -30.69 38.77
N ALA A 81 25.93 -31.17 37.67
CA ALA A 81 25.48 -30.32 36.57
C ALA A 81 24.29 -29.41 36.98
N ASP A 82 23.27 -29.98 37.64
CA ASP A 82 22.12 -29.24 38.17
C ASP A 82 22.56 -28.20 39.20
N LEU A 83 23.49 -28.58 40.09
CA LEU A 83 24.08 -27.70 41.09
C LEU A 83 24.79 -26.53 40.42
N ALA A 84 25.61 -26.80 39.39
CA ALA A 84 26.32 -25.76 38.65
C ALA A 84 25.35 -24.77 37.97
N LEU A 85 24.23 -25.26 37.42
CA LEU A 85 23.19 -24.41 36.81
C LEU A 85 22.54 -23.49 37.84
N VAL A 86 22.13 -24.02 38.99
CA VAL A 86 21.50 -23.23 40.07
C VAL A 86 22.48 -22.20 40.64
N MET A 87 23.74 -22.58 40.89
CA MET A 87 24.75 -21.66 41.42
C MET A 87 25.07 -20.54 40.42
N LYS A 88 25.22 -20.87 39.14
CA LYS A 88 25.44 -19.88 38.07
C LYS A 88 24.33 -18.85 38.06
N HIS A 89 23.08 -19.29 38.16
CA HIS A 89 21.94 -18.37 38.13
C HIS A 89 21.84 -17.52 39.40
N LEU A 90 22.07 -18.08 40.59
CA LEU A 90 22.10 -17.31 41.83
C LEU A 90 23.13 -16.18 41.79
N SER A 91 24.34 -16.47 41.28
CA SER A 91 25.37 -15.45 41.10
C SER A 91 24.96 -14.38 40.07
N GLN A 92 24.31 -14.77 38.97
CA GLN A 92 23.79 -13.83 37.97
C GLN A 92 22.64 -12.96 38.49
N ALA A 93 21.83 -13.50 39.40
CA ALA A 93 20.76 -12.79 40.10
C ALA A 93 21.28 -11.86 41.22
N GLY A 94 22.60 -11.84 41.47
CA GLY A 94 23.21 -10.99 42.48
C GLY A 94 22.99 -11.47 43.91
N ALA A 95 22.76 -12.77 44.11
CA ALA A 95 22.72 -13.36 45.45
C ALA A 95 24.04 -13.13 46.19
N GLU A 96 23.96 -12.95 47.52
CA GLU A 96 25.15 -12.76 48.34
C GLU A 96 26.09 -13.97 48.21
N GLY A 97 27.40 -13.73 48.04
CA GLY A 97 28.37 -14.82 47.83
C GLY A 97 28.38 -15.85 48.97
N SER A 98 28.10 -15.42 50.20
CA SER A 98 27.93 -16.29 51.36
C SER A 98 26.74 -17.26 51.20
N LEU A 99 25.60 -16.76 50.69
CA LEU A 99 24.42 -17.57 50.37
C LEU A 99 24.71 -18.55 49.23
N VAL A 100 25.46 -18.14 48.20
CA VAL A 100 25.84 -19.02 47.08
C VAL A 100 26.70 -20.18 47.57
N GLU A 101 27.72 -19.93 48.40
CA GLU A 101 28.57 -21.00 48.95
C GLU A 101 27.81 -21.91 49.93
N ALA A 102 26.95 -21.33 50.79
CA ALA A 102 26.09 -22.12 51.67
C ALA A 102 25.11 -23.00 50.88
N ALA A 103 24.48 -22.44 49.84
CA ALA A 103 23.55 -23.16 48.97
C ALA A 103 24.23 -24.32 48.26
N LYS A 104 25.49 -24.14 47.81
CA LYS A 104 26.29 -25.21 47.20
C LYS A 104 26.47 -26.40 48.15
N GLY A 105 26.81 -26.15 49.41
CA GLY A 105 26.94 -27.20 50.44
C GLY A 105 25.62 -27.89 50.74
N ALA A 106 24.56 -27.10 50.98
CA ALA A 106 23.23 -27.60 51.33
C ALA A 106 22.61 -28.47 50.22
N LEU A 107 22.70 -28.03 48.97
CA LEU A 107 22.15 -28.73 47.81
C LEU A 107 22.98 -29.95 47.38
N ALA A 108 24.28 -29.99 47.68
CA ALA A 108 25.11 -31.18 47.47
C ALA A 108 24.81 -32.30 48.50
N CYS A 109 24.31 -31.92 49.68
CA CYS A 109 23.92 -32.85 50.73
C CYS A 109 22.63 -33.61 50.37
N ARG A 110 22.59 -34.91 50.68
CA ARG A 110 21.38 -35.72 50.52
C ARG A 110 20.29 -35.21 51.46
N PRO A 111 19.00 -35.22 51.07
CA PRO A 111 17.91 -34.67 51.89
C PRO A 111 17.86 -35.24 53.31
N ASP A 112 18.17 -36.52 53.51
CA ASP A 112 18.17 -37.19 54.83
C ASP A 112 19.33 -36.76 55.75
N LYS A 113 20.31 -36.05 55.20
CA LYS A 113 21.52 -35.57 55.91
C LYS A 113 21.54 -34.06 56.06
N ARG A 114 20.53 -33.35 55.58
CA ARG A 114 20.43 -31.89 55.72
C ARG A 114 20.14 -31.50 57.16
N THR A 115 20.85 -30.49 57.61
CA THR A 115 20.60 -29.82 58.87
C THR A 115 19.49 -28.78 58.72
N GLU A 116 18.98 -28.25 59.83
CA GLU A 116 18.00 -27.15 59.80
C GLU A 116 18.54 -25.92 59.05
N PHE A 117 19.84 -25.65 59.16
CA PHE A 117 20.49 -24.56 58.43
C PHE A 117 20.50 -24.80 56.91
N ASP A 118 20.71 -26.04 56.47
CA ASP A 118 20.67 -26.40 55.05
C ASP A 118 19.26 -26.18 54.46
N GLU A 119 18.22 -26.60 55.19
CA GLU A 119 16.83 -26.38 54.79
C GLU A 119 16.47 -24.88 54.74
N MET A 120 16.91 -24.10 55.73
CA MET A 120 16.75 -22.63 55.69
C MET A 120 17.47 -21.99 54.51
N THR A 121 18.69 -22.47 54.19
CA THR A 121 19.47 -21.99 53.05
C THR A 121 18.76 -22.30 51.73
N ILE A 122 18.25 -23.52 51.56
CA ILE A 122 17.48 -23.92 50.37
C ILE A 122 16.19 -23.11 50.24
N ALA A 123 15.48 -22.86 51.35
CA ALA A 123 14.30 -21.99 51.35
C ALA A 123 14.67 -20.56 50.89
N GLY A 124 15.78 -20.00 51.37
CA GLY A 124 16.29 -18.71 50.92
C GLY A 124 16.59 -18.68 49.41
N VAL A 125 17.23 -19.73 48.87
CA VAL A 125 17.47 -19.88 47.43
C VAL A 125 16.18 -19.89 46.63
N VAL A 126 15.17 -20.64 47.08
CA VAL A 126 13.85 -20.68 46.44
C VAL A 126 13.22 -19.30 46.41
N GLU A 127 13.27 -18.55 47.52
CA GLU A 127 12.71 -17.20 47.60
C GLU A 127 13.46 -16.21 46.70
N VAL A 128 14.79 -16.30 46.60
CA VAL A 128 15.58 -15.46 45.66
C VAL A 128 15.17 -15.71 44.20
N LEU A 129 15.04 -16.98 43.79
CA LEU A 129 14.65 -17.31 42.42
C LEU A 129 13.20 -16.92 42.12
N ARG A 130 12.28 -17.11 43.08
CA ARG A 130 10.89 -16.64 42.96
C ARG A 130 10.79 -15.13 42.86
N ALA A 131 11.58 -14.39 43.66
CA ALA A 131 11.65 -12.94 43.58
C ALA A 131 12.20 -12.49 42.21
N SER A 132 13.20 -13.18 41.67
CA SER A 132 13.72 -12.94 40.31
C SER A 132 12.63 -13.14 39.24
N ALA A 133 11.88 -14.26 39.30
CA ALA A 133 10.77 -14.51 38.39
C ALA A 133 9.66 -13.45 38.50
N ALA A 134 9.29 -13.06 39.73
CA ALA A 134 8.30 -12.02 39.97
C ALA A 134 8.76 -10.64 39.46
N ALA A 135 10.04 -10.30 39.59
CA ALA A 135 10.60 -9.07 39.03
C ALA A 135 10.54 -9.06 37.50
N LEU A 136 10.80 -10.19 36.83
CA LEU A 136 10.65 -10.33 35.39
C LEU A 136 9.18 -10.20 34.96
N ASP A 137 8.24 -10.73 35.74
CA ASP A 137 6.81 -10.54 35.51
C ASP A 137 6.39 -9.07 35.56
N VAL A 138 6.85 -8.32 36.56
CA VAL A 138 6.60 -6.88 36.64
C VAL A 138 7.19 -6.14 35.43
N GLN A 139 8.37 -6.53 34.94
CA GLN A 139 8.96 -5.94 33.74
C GLN A 139 8.17 -6.26 32.47
N LEU A 140 7.72 -7.51 32.31
CA LEU A 140 6.86 -7.92 31.19
C LEU A 140 5.54 -7.12 31.21
N ASP A 141 4.88 -7.03 32.36
CA ASP A 141 3.63 -6.28 32.47
C ASP A 141 3.83 -4.78 32.22
N ALA A 142 4.96 -4.21 32.65
CA ALA A 142 5.31 -2.82 32.35
C ALA A 142 5.58 -2.57 30.85
N GLN A 143 6.13 -3.55 30.11
CA GLN A 143 6.39 -3.42 28.67
C GLN A 143 5.17 -3.73 27.80
N ARG A 144 4.15 -4.42 28.34
CA ARG A 144 2.98 -4.88 27.58
C ARG A 144 2.26 -3.75 26.82
N PRO A 145 1.95 -2.58 27.42
CA PRO A 145 1.26 -1.50 26.70
C PRO A 145 2.06 -1.01 25.50
N ASN A 146 3.37 -0.83 25.63
CA ASN A 146 4.24 -0.38 24.55
C ASN A 146 4.36 -1.43 23.43
N LYS A 147 4.41 -2.73 23.78
CA LYS A 147 4.34 -3.81 22.78
C LYS A 147 3.03 -3.75 22.01
N ASP A 148 1.90 -3.68 22.70
CA ASP A 148 0.58 -3.67 22.09
C ASP A 148 0.40 -2.45 21.18
N GLU A 149 0.85 -1.27 21.63
CA GLU A 149 0.85 -0.03 20.84
C GLU A 149 1.67 -0.17 19.55
N LYS A 150 2.93 -0.63 19.63
CA LYS A 150 3.80 -0.73 18.44
C LYS A 150 3.36 -1.81 17.46
N VAL A 151 2.76 -2.90 17.95
CA VAL A 151 2.14 -3.93 17.10
C VAL A 151 0.91 -3.36 16.39
N ALA A 152 0.04 -2.63 17.12
CA ALA A 152 -1.15 -2.01 16.54
C ALA A 152 -0.81 -0.93 15.51
N GLU A 153 0.18 -0.08 15.79
CA GLU A 153 0.68 0.95 14.88
C GLU A 153 1.18 0.35 13.56
N ALA A 154 2.07 -0.65 13.63
CA ALA A 154 2.59 -1.33 12.44
C ALA A 154 1.48 -2.03 11.63
N LEU A 155 0.50 -2.64 12.30
CA LEU A 155 -0.66 -3.24 11.64
C LEU A 155 -1.53 -2.18 10.95
N GLY A 156 -1.78 -1.04 11.60
CA GLY A 156 -2.53 0.08 11.04
C GLY A 156 -1.88 0.64 9.78
N LEU A 157 -0.57 0.87 9.81
CA LEU A 157 0.19 1.36 8.65
C LEU A 157 0.27 0.33 7.52
N THR A 158 0.29 -0.97 7.84
CA THR A 158 0.21 -2.04 6.83
C THR A 158 -1.13 -2.00 6.11
N ALA A 159 -2.23 -1.80 6.84
CA ALA A 159 -3.56 -1.67 6.25
C ALA A 159 -3.67 -0.38 5.41
N LEU A 160 -3.11 0.74 5.87
CA LEU A 160 -3.08 2.01 5.13
C LEU A 160 -2.30 1.85 3.82
N SER A 161 -1.10 1.27 3.87
CA SER A 161 -0.27 1.00 2.69
C SER A 161 -1.01 0.12 1.68
N SER A 162 -1.65 -0.96 2.14
CA SER A 162 -2.44 -1.85 1.28
C SER A 162 -3.56 -1.10 0.56
N ARG A 163 -4.28 -0.23 1.28
CA ARG A 163 -5.34 0.60 0.70
C ARG A 163 -4.81 1.61 -0.31
N GLU A 164 -3.68 2.28 -0.03
CA GLU A 164 -3.10 3.22 -0.99
C GLU A 164 -2.66 2.52 -2.29
N HIS A 165 -2.13 1.29 -2.19
CA HIS A 165 -1.82 0.45 -3.36
C HIS A 165 -3.06 0.07 -4.18
N GLU A 166 -4.18 -0.23 -3.53
CA GLU A 166 -5.47 -0.45 -4.20
C GLU A 166 -5.96 0.82 -4.91
N GLU A 167 -5.85 1.98 -4.24
CA GLU A 167 -6.26 3.28 -4.79
C GLU A 167 -5.35 3.73 -5.96
N GLU A 168 -4.04 3.43 -5.92
CA GLU A 168 -3.13 3.64 -7.06
C GLU A 168 -3.53 2.76 -8.25
N THR A 169 -3.79 1.47 -8.01
CA THR A 169 -4.22 0.53 -9.07
C THR A 169 -5.51 1.03 -9.74
N ALA A 170 -6.46 1.52 -8.95
CA ALA A 170 -7.68 2.14 -9.48
C ALA A 170 -7.38 3.41 -10.29
N ALA A 171 -6.50 4.30 -9.80
CA ALA A 171 -6.10 5.51 -10.51
C ALA A 171 -5.37 5.22 -11.85
N GLN A 172 -4.53 4.19 -11.89
CA GLN A 172 -3.89 3.70 -13.11
C GLN A 172 -4.94 3.22 -14.13
N GLY A 173 -5.95 2.47 -13.68
CA GLY A 173 -7.07 2.04 -14.51
C GLY A 173 -7.86 3.22 -15.09
N ASP A 174 -8.20 4.20 -14.26
CA ASP A 174 -8.87 5.44 -14.67
C ASP A 174 -8.06 6.21 -15.73
N LEU A 175 -6.74 6.35 -15.53
CA LEU A 175 -5.85 7.03 -16.48
C LEU A 175 -5.78 6.28 -17.82
N ALA A 176 -5.71 4.95 -17.79
CA ALA A 176 -5.71 4.13 -18.99
C ALA A 176 -7.02 4.29 -19.77
N ALA A 177 -8.16 4.26 -19.09
CA ALA A 177 -9.48 4.49 -19.70
C ALA A 177 -9.60 5.89 -20.31
N ALA A 178 -9.13 6.94 -19.61
CA ALA A 178 -9.13 8.31 -20.12
C ALA A 178 -8.25 8.46 -21.38
N LYS A 179 -7.06 7.83 -21.39
CA LYS A 179 -6.18 7.81 -22.56
C LYS A 179 -6.85 7.11 -23.75
N ALA A 180 -7.52 5.98 -23.53
CA ALA A 180 -8.26 5.28 -24.58
C ALA A 180 -9.39 6.16 -25.16
N ALA A 181 -10.18 6.80 -24.30
CA ALA A 181 -11.25 7.72 -24.71
C ALA A 181 -10.71 8.93 -25.49
N MET A 182 -9.56 9.48 -25.08
CA MET A 182 -8.88 10.55 -25.83
C MET A 182 -8.46 10.10 -27.22
N GLN A 183 -7.88 8.90 -27.36
CA GLN A 183 -7.49 8.37 -28.68
C GLN A 183 -8.71 8.17 -29.60
N GLU A 184 -9.81 7.64 -29.06
CA GLU A 184 -11.05 7.48 -29.82
C GLU A 184 -11.64 8.84 -30.25
N SER A 185 -11.62 9.85 -29.37
CA SER A 185 -12.03 11.21 -29.73
C SER A 185 -11.16 11.83 -30.82
N ILE A 186 -9.84 11.58 -30.81
CA ILE A 186 -8.92 12.05 -31.85
C ILE A 186 -9.23 11.37 -33.18
N LYS A 187 -9.48 10.06 -33.17
CA LYS A 187 -9.87 9.28 -34.35
C LYS A 187 -11.18 9.79 -34.94
N GLY A 188 -12.23 9.90 -34.13
CA GLY A 188 -13.52 10.43 -34.58
C GLY A 188 -13.44 11.87 -35.13
N ARG A 189 -12.56 12.72 -34.56
CA ARG A 189 -12.29 14.06 -35.13
C ARG A 189 -11.66 13.96 -36.52
N LYS A 190 -10.68 13.08 -36.72
CA LYS A 190 -10.00 12.91 -38.01
C LYS A 190 -10.97 12.42 -39.08
N GLU A 191 -11.81 11.44 -38.73
CA GLU A 191 -12.85 10.90 -39.62
C GLU A 191 -13.89 11.97 -40.00
N ALA A 192 -14.40 12.72 -39.02
CA ALA A 192 -15.34 13.82 -39.28
C ALA A 192 -14.71 14.93 -40.15
N ALA A 193 -13.44 15.27 -39.94
CA ALA A 193 -12.73 16.25 -40.76
C ALA A 193 -12.54 15.76 -42.20
N ALA A 194 -12.23 14.47 -42.40
CA ALA A 194 -12.13 13.87 -43.73
C ALA A 194 -13.47 13.87 -44.46
N GLU A 195 -14.57 13.58 -43.77
CA GLU A 195 -15.92 13.62 -44.34
C GLU A 195 -16.36 15.05 -44.70
N VAL A 196 -16.08 16.04 -43.84
CA VAL A 196 -16.34 17.46 -44.17
C VAL A 196 -15.59 17.85 -45.45
N LYS A 197 -14.30 17.52 -45.54
CA LYS A 197 -13.49 17.78 -46.74
C LYS A 197 -14.10 17.12 -47.98
N ARG A 198 -14.52 15.86 -47.89
CA ARG A 198 -15.18 15.13 -49.00
C ARG A 198 -16.47 15.82 -49.45
N ARG A 199 -17.28 16.32 -48.50
CA ARG A 199 -18.51 17.06 -48.80
C ARG A 199 -18.24 18.42 -49.42
N GLU A 200 -17.24 19.15 -48.94
CA GLU A 200 -16.80 20.43 -49.52
C GLU A 200 -16.35 20.25 -50.97
N GLU A 201 -15.57 19.20 -51.27
CA GLU A 201 -15.16 18.87 -52.64
C GLU A 201 -16.38 18.53 -53.53
N ALA A 202 -17.34 17.76 -53.02
CA ALA A 202 -18.56 17.41 -53.76
C ALA A 202 -19.44 18.66 -54.02
N LEU A 203 -19.60 19.52 -53.01
CA LEU A 203 -20.32 20.79 -53.14
C LEU A 203 -19.64 21.71 -54.14
N GLY A 204 -18.30 21.80 -54.12
CA GLY A 204 -17.53 22.57 -55.10
C GLY A 204 -17.83 22.14 -56.54
N LYS A 205 -17.89 20.83 -56.81
CA LYS A 205 -18.27 20.29 -58.12
C LYS A 205 -19.71 20.66 -58.51
N LEU A 206 -20.66 20.57 -57.57
CA LEU A 206 -22.06 20.94 -57.81
C LEU A 206 -22.22 22.43 -58.10
N VAL A 207 -21.50 23.29 -57.39
CA VAL A 207 -21.52 24.75 -57.62
C VAL A 207 -21.00 25.07 -59.02
N VAL A 208 -19.87 24.49 -59.44
CA VAL A 208 -19.34 24.66 -60.81
C VAL A 208 -20.36 24.20 -61.86
N SER A 209 -20.97 23.03 -61.66
CA SER A 209 -22.00 22.52 -62.57
C SER A 209 -23.24 23.43 -62.63
N LYS A 210 -23.68 23.99 -61.49
CA LYS A 210 -24.81 24.93 -61.42
C LYS A 210 -24.51 26.24 -62.14
N VAL A 211 -23.31 26.79 -61.97
CA VAL A 211 -22.88 28.01 -62.68
C VAL A 211 -22.88 27.77 -64.19
N ALA A 212 -22.27 26.66 -64.64
CA ALA A 212 -22.27 26.29 -66.05
C ALA A 212 -23.69 26.06 -66.62
N ALA A 213 -24.62 25.51 -65.83
CA ALA A 213 -26.01 25.36 -66.24
C ALA A 213 -26.73 26.73 -66.32
N ALA A 214 -26.51 27.62 -65.35
CA ALA A 214 -27.07 28.97 -65.35
C ALA A 214 -26.58 29.81 -66.53
N GLU A 215 -25.29 29.71 -66.88
CA GLU A 215 -24.72 30.35 -68.08
C GLU A 215 -25.40 29.85 -69.37
N LYS A 216 -25.67 28.54 -69.47
CA LYS A 216 -26.40 27.97 -70.60
C LYS A 216 -27.84 28.47 -70.68
N VAL A 217 -28.55 28.54 -69.54
CA VAL A 217 -29.91 29.09 -69.49
C VAL A 217 -29.90 30.55 -69.93
N HIS A 218 -28.99 31.36 -69.41
CA HIS A 218 -28.85 32.76 -69.81
C HIS A 218 -28.55 32.91 -71.31
N ALA A 219 -27.67 32.06 -71.87
CA ALA A 219 -27.41 32.04 -73.30
C ALA A 219 -28.69 31.71 -74.13
N ILE A 220 -29.51 30.76 -73.67
CA ILE A 220 -30.80 30.43 -74.30
C ILE A 220 -31.80 31.59 -74.19
N GLU A 221 -31.88 32.27 -73.05
CA GLU A 221 -32.73 33.45 -72.88
C GLU A 221 -32.32 34.57 -73.84
N MET A 222 -31.02 34.82 -73.99
CA MET A 222 -30.49 35.80 -74.93
C MET A 222 -30.79 35.45 -76.39
N THR A 223 -30.69 34.16 -76.79
CA THR A 223 -31.06 33.74 -78.15
C THR A 223 -32.56 33.81 -78.38
N LEU A 224 -33.39 33.49 -77.38
CA LEU A 224 -34.84 33.64 -77.46
C LEU A 224 -35.24 35.10 -77.66
N GLN A 225 -34.68 36.02 -76.86
CA GLN A 225 -34.92 37.46 -77.03
C GLN A 225 -34.48 37.98 -78.40
N ALA A 226 -33.37 37.48 -78.94
CA ALA A 226 -32.93 37.83 -80.29
C ALA A 226 -33.91 37.32 -81.37
N ALA A 227 -34.41 36.09 -81.21
CA ALA A 227 -35.42 35.52 -82.10
C ALA A 227 -36.75 36.28 -82.03
N GLU A 228 -37.21 36.67 -80.84
CA GLU A 228 -38.41 37.50 -80.64
C GLU A 228 -38.28 38.86 -81.34
N ARG A 229 -37.11 39.50 -81.28
CA ARG A 229 -36.82 40.75 -82.01
C ARG A 229 -36.87 40.56 -83.53
N LEU A 230 -36.39 39.42 -84.04
CA LEU A 230 -36.45 39.08 -85.47
C LEU A 230 -37.90 38.92 -85.93
N VAL A 231 -38.72 38.18 -85.17
CA VAL A 231 -40.15 37.99 -85.46
C VAL A 231 -40.91 39.31 -85.41
N ALA A 232 -40.63 40.17 -84.42
CA ALA A 232 -41.22 41.49 -84.32
C ALA A 232 -40.82 42.45 -85.45
N PHE A 233 -39.62 42.26 -86.04
CA PHE A 233 -39.19 43.00 -87.22
C PHE A 233 -39.96 42.57 -88.48
N GLU A 234 -40.18 41.26 -88.66
CA GLU A 234 -40.99 40.73 -89.79
C GLU A 234 -42.47 41.11 -89.70
N HIS A 235 -43.03 41.20 -88.49
CA HIS A 235 -44.43 41.57 -88.24
C HIS A 235 -44.58 43.04 -87.82
N GLY A 236 -43.56 43.87 -88.08
CA GLY A 236 -43.58 45.29 -87.77
C GLY A 236 -44.85 45.95 -88.30
N PRO A 237 -45.51 46.83 -87.53
CA PRO A 237 -46.84 47.32 -87.82
C PRO A 237 -46.84 47.83 -89.25
N ALA A 238 -47.65 47.20 -90.10
CA ALA A 238 -47.90 47.65 -91.45
C ALA A 238 -48.21 49.14 -91.33
N LYS A 239 -47.25 49.99 -91.73
CA LYS A 239 -47.49 51.43 -91.82
C LYS A 239 -48.65 51.53 -92.79
N GLY A 240 -49.83 51.77 -92.24
CA GLY A 240 -50.97 52.20 -93.00
C GLY A 240 -50.52 53.42 -93.76
N CYS A 241 -50.31 53.25 -95.07
CA CYS A 241 -50.48 54.32 -96.02
C CYS A 241 -51.96 54.68 -95.98
N SER A 242 -52.37 55.49 -94.99
CA SER A 242 -53.61 56.25 -95.05
C SER A 242 -53.21 57.70 -95.28
N GLU A 243 -53.29 58.06 -96.56
CA GLU A 243 -53.61 59.36 -97.18
C GLU A 243 -53.20 60.66 -96.49
#